data_AF-A0A2E6SFZ6-F1
#
_entry.id   AF-A0A2E6SFZ6-F1
#
_cell.length_a   1.000
_cell.length_b   1.000
_cell.length_c   1.000
_cell.angle_alpha   90.00
_cell.angle_beta   90.00
_cell.angle_gamma   90.00
#
_symmetry.space_group_name_H-M   'P 1'
#
loop_
_entity.id
_entity.type
_entity.pdbx_description
1 polymer ?
#
loop_
_entity_poly.entity_id
_entity_poly.type
_entity_poly.pdbx_seq_one_letter_code
_entity_poly.pdbx_strand_id
1 'polypeptide(L)'
;MKKHILTAIIVILVFSCQKGPTESVEMSDAELIQSIIDAVKIDIALSEIPVQSQTILQSNYEYDALGAKKASGLGYEVDLTGCGRSLGDRKEFYFNLEGRKLDPYDYGKDRDKDNWEREGEEDWECFDLILPVTFIMPDSSIVTVASDDEAGWEEVKAWYEANSDVDKRPELEFPVDILFGENRTMTVNNQEEMKGAYASCRKDGDDVGFNCGAIVLPVTYNMPDGSTIIIEDEDDYGSIREWQVNNPNVEGEPTIQYPVDVIFRVDDGEITVTINTDEEYSDAKNQYCSSGRD
;
A
#
# COMPACT_ATOMS: atom_id res chain seq x y z
N MET A 1 -86.23 -21.58 -3.38
CA MET A 1 -85.30 -22.64 -3.83
C MET A 1 -84.30 -22.02 -4.78
N LYS A 2 -83.04 -21.86 -4.32
CA LYS A 2 -81.94 -21.24 -5.07
C LYS A 2 -81.40 -22.24 -6.10
N LYS A 3 -81.22 -21.80 -7.35
CA LYS A 3 -80.41 -22.50 -8.36
C LYS A 3 -78.99 -21.96 -8.29
N HIS A 4 -78.02 -22.86 -8.15
CA HIS A 4 -76.62 -22.57 -8.38
C HIS A 4 -76.33 -22.64 -9.89
N ILE A 5 -75.66 -21.63 -10.43
CA ILE A 5 -74.96 -21.71 -11.71
C ILE A 5 -73.51 -21.31 -11.40
N LEU A 6 -72.61 -22.25 -11.71
CA LEU A 6 -71.18 -22.13 -11.61
C LEU A 6 -70.68 -21.54 -12.94
N THR A 7 -69.99 -20.40 -12.92
CA THR A 7 -69.27 -19.89 -14.09
C THR A 7 -67.86 -19.55 -13.67
N ALA A 8 -66.90 -20.29 -14.20
CA ALA A 8 -65.47 -20.04 -14.04
C ALA A 8 -65.05 -18.84 -14.89
N ILE A 9 -64.36 -17.87 -14.29
CA ILE A 9 -63.72 -16.75 -14.99
C ILE A 9 -62.21 -16.89 -14.80
N ILE A 10 -61.53 -17.09 -15.92
CA ILE A 10 -60.08 -17.10 -16.10
C ILE A 10 -59.59 -15.64 -16.00
N VAL A 11 -58.70 -15.36 -15.05
CA VAL A 11 -58.01 -14.07 -14.93
C VAL A 11 -56.59 -14.25 -15.48
N ILE A 12 -56.30 -13.55 -16.57
CA ILE A 12 -54.98 -13.47 -17.21
C ILE A 12 -54.14 -12.45 -16.44
N LEU A 13 -53.12 -12.93 -15.72
CA LEU A 13 -52.10 -12.09 -15.09
C LEU A 13 -51.05 -11.70 -16.15
N VAL A 14 -51.16 -10.49 -16.68
CA VAL A 14 -50.08 -9.83 -17.42
C VAL A 14 -49.03 -9.33 -16.43
N PHE A 15 -48.00 -10.14 -16.17
CA PHE A 15 -46.77 -9.63 -15.57
C PHE A 15 -46.01 -8.85 -16.64
N SER A 16 -46.13 -7.53 -16.59
CA SER A 16 -45.17 -6.63 -17.24
C SER A 16 -43.85 -6.78 -16.49
N CYS A 17 -42.81 -7.28 -17.17
CA CYS A 17 -41.44 -7.13 -16.68
C CYS A 17 -41.11 -5.63 -16.69
N GLN A 18 -41.27 -4.96 -15.55
CA GLN A 18 -40.46 -3.78 -15.29
C GLN A 18 -39.00 -4.24 -15.32
N LYS A 19 -38.25 -3.70 -16.29
CA LYS A 19 -36.79 -3.76 -16.34
C LYS A 19 -36.26 -3.46 -14.94
N GLY A 20 -35.42 -4.37 -14.45
CA GLY A 20 -34.75 -4.23 -13.16
C GLY A 20 -33.89 -2.96 -13.08
N PRO A 21 -33.53 -2.57 -11.86
CA PRO A 21 -32.94 -1.28 -11.55
C PRO A 21 -31.47 -1.21 -12.00
N THR A 22 -31.10 -0.03 -12.53
CA THR A 22 -29.76 0.59 -12.51
C THR A 22 -28.57 -0.37 -12.46
N GLU A 23 -27.88 -0.51 -13.61
CA GLU A 23 -26.46 -0.88 -13.63
C GLU A 23 -25.73 0.01 -12.62
N SER A 24 -25.28 -0.58 -11.51
CA SER A 24 -24.23 0.03 -10.70
C SER A 24 -23.03 0.17 -11.62
N VAL A 25 -22.63 1.41 -11.91
CA VAL A 25 -21.38 1.66 -12.62
C VAL A 25 -20.27 1.14 -11.70
N GLU A 26 -19.79 -0.07 -11.99
CA GLU A 26 -18.61 -0.63 -11.36
C GLU A 26 -17.45 0.28 -11.77
N MET A 27 -16.79 0.89 -10.79
CA MET A 27 -15.63 1.74 -11.02
C MET A 27 -14.51 0.92 -11.69
N SER A 28 -13.78 1.55 -12.60
CA SER A 28 -12.62 0.91 -13.24
C SER A 28 -11.48 0.69 -12.23
N ASP A 29 -10.58 -0.26 -12.51
CA ASP A 29 -9.46 -0.54 -11.61
C ASP A 29 -8.59 0.70 -11.39
N ALA A 30 -8.33 1.49 -12.44
CA ALA A 30 -7.58 2.73 -12.33
C ALA A 30 -8.25 3.75 -11.39
N GLU A 31 -9.58 3.88 -11.45
CA GLU A 31 -10.35 4.76 -10.55
C GLU A 31 -10.33 4.24 -9.11
N LEU A 32 -10.42 2.93 -8.92
CA LEU A 32 -10.33 2.32 -7.60
C LEU A 32 -8.93 2.48 -7.00
N ILE A 33 -7.87 2.31 -7.80
CA ILE A 33 -6.50 2.55 -7.37
C ILE A 33 -6.35 4.00 -6.91
N GLN A 34 -6.83 4.97 -7.69
CA GLN A 34 -6.75 6.37 -7.29
C GLN A 34 -7.50 6.62 -5.99
N SER A 35 -8.68 6.03 -5.84
CA SER A 35 -9.45 6.12 -4.59
C SER A 35 -8.69 5.53 -3.40
N ILE A 36 -7.95 4.42 -3.58
CA ILE A 36 -7.11 3.81 -2.54
C ILE A 36 -5.94 4.73 -2.18
N ILE A 37 -5.28 5.33 -3.17
CA ILE A 37 -4.14 6.25 -2.97
C ILE A 37 -4.56 7.46 -2.12
N ASP A 38 -5.71 8.06 -2.44
CA ASP A 38 -6.20 9.28 -1.81
C ASP A 38 -6.83 9.02 -0.42
N ALA A 39 -7.21 7.78 -0.14
CA ALA A 39 -7.88 7.39 1.10
C ALA A 39 -6.98 7.46 2.34
N VAL A 40 -7.63 7.58 3.50
CA VAL A 40 -6.98 7.24 4.77
C VAL A 40 -6.73 5.73 4.78
N LYS A 41 -5.47 5.39 5.00
CA LYS A 41 -4.98 4.02 5.01
C LYS A 41 -4.46 3.72 6.41
N ILE A 42 -4.75 2.52 6.89
CA ILE A 42 -4.16 1.97 8.12
C ILE A 42 -3.15 0.91 7.75
N ASP A 43 -2.01 0.88 8.43
CA ASP A 43 -1.06 -0.22 8.29
C ASP A 43 -1.68 -1.51 8.84
N ILE A 44 -1.58 -2.58 8.05
CA ILE A 44 -2.07 -3.91 8.38
C ILE A 44 -0.95 -4.93 8.20
N ALA A 45 -1.08 -6.07 8.86
CA ALA A 45 -0.19 -7.19 8.60
C ALA A 45 -0.47 -7.77 7.21
N LEU A 46 0.58 -8.23 6.53
CA LEU A 46 0.44 -8.94 5.26
C LEU A 46 -0.42 -10.20 5.37
N SER A 47 -0.58 -10.77 6.56
CA SER A 47 -1.50 -11.89 6.79
C SER A 47 -2.98 -11.51 6.71
N GLU A 48 -3.31 -10.22 6.77
CA GLU A 48 -4.68 -9.70 6.81
C GLU A 48 -5.24 -9.33 5.43
N ILE A 49 -4.39 -9.28 4.39
CA ILE A 49 -4.86 -9.19 3.02
C ILE A 49 -5.40 -10.55 2.56
N PRO A 50 -6.29 -10.62 1.57
CA PRO A 50 -6.82 -11.88 1.08
C PRO A 50 -5.73 -12.86 0.58
N VAL A 51 -5.95 -14.16 0.78
CA VAL A 51 -4.98 -15.23 0.47
C VAL A 51 -4.49 -15.18 -0.98
N GLN A 52 -5.37 -14.82 -1.92
CA GLN A 52 -4.96 -14.67 -3.33
C GLN A 52 -3.95 -13.54 -3.53
N SER A 53 -4.08 -12.42 -2.81
CA SER A 53 -3.12 -11.31 -2.84
C SER A 53 -1.78 -11.74 -2.24
N GLN A 54 -1.82 -12.46 -1.11
CA GLN A 54 -0.60 -13.02 -0.49
C GLN A 54 0.14 -13.94 -1.46
N THR A 55 -0.58 -14.78 -2.19
CA THR A 55 0.01 -15.69 -3.19
C THR A 55 0.69 -14.92 -4.32
N ILE A 56 0.08 -13.83 -4.79
CA ILE A 56 0.67 -12.96 -5.82
C ILE A 56 1.98 -12.35 -5.32
N LEU A 57 2.00 -11.84 -4.09
CA LEU A 57 3.20 -11.26 -3.49
C LEU A 57 4.32 -12.30 -3.31
N GLN A 58 3.99 -13.49 -2.80
CA GLN A 58 4.96 -14.57 -2.58
C GLN A 58 5.54 -15.12 -3.90
N SER A 59 4.78 -15.04 -4.99
CA SER A 59 5.22 -15.48 -6.31
C SER A 59 6.06 -14.45 -7.07
N ASN A 60 6.11 -13.21 -6.60
CA ASN A 60 7.01 -12.21 -7.18
C ASN A 60 8.46 -12.63 -6.85
N TYR A 61 9.39 -12.54 -7.80
CA TYR A 61 10.80 -12.88 -7.58
C TYR A 61 11.70 -11.65 -7.47
N GLU A 62 11.22 -10.51 -7.95
CA GLU A 62 11.97 -9.26 -8.07
C GLU A 62 11.74 -8.34 -6.86
N TYR A 63 10.57 -8.49 -6.21
CA TYR A 63 10.15 -7.65 -5.11
C TYR A 63 9.70 -8.45 -3.89
N ASP A 64 9.95 -7.90 -2.70
CA ASP A 64 9.39 -8.36 -1.43
C ASP A 64 8.38 -7.37 -0.88
N ALA A 65 7.33 -7.89 -0.26
CA ALA A 65 6.36 -7.05 0.45
C ALA A 65 6.97 -6.54 1.76
N LEU A 66 7.10 -5.23 1.87
CA LEU A 66 7.57 -4.53 3.07
C LEU A 66 6.44 -4.31 4.07
N GLY A 67 5.26 -3.97 3.58
CA GLY A 67 4.09 -3.65 4.39
C GLY A 67 2.83 -3.58 3.55
N ALA A 68 1.68 -3.67 4.20
CA ALA A 68 0.38 -3.49 3.57
C ALA A 68 -0.42 -2.44 4.31
N LYS A 69 -1.24 -1.71 3.57
CA LYS A 69 -2.17 -0.73 4.10
C LYS A 69 -3.56 -1.03 3.58
N LYS A 70 -4.57 -0.77 4.40
CA LYS A 70 -5.98 -0.95 4.05
C LYS A 70 -6.67 0.39 3.93
N ALA A 71 -7.28 0.64 2.77
CA ALA A 71 -8.22 1.71 2.56
C ALA A 71 -9.64 1.18 2.81
N SER A 72 -10.24 1.57 3.94
CA SER A 72 -11.52 1.05 4.40
C SER A 72 -12.63 1.18 3.35
N GLY A 73 -13.21 0.04 2.95
CA GLY A 73 -14.28 0.00 1.94
C GLY A 73 -13.81 0.06 0.48
N LEU A 74 -12.51 0.19 0.23
CA LEU A 74 -11.93 0.31 -1.12
C LEU A 74 -11.02 -0.87 -1.47
N GLY A 75 -10.00 -1.12 -0.65
CA GLY A 75 -9.00 -2.13 -0.99
C GLY A 75 -7.72 -2.02 -0.18
N TYR A 76 -6.62 -2.47 -0.78
CA TYR A 76 -5.32 -2.59 -0.15
C TYR A 76 -4.24 -1.98 -1.05
N GLU A 77 -3.24 -1.39 -0.40
CA GLU A 77 -1.99 -0.92 -0.99
C GLU A 77 -0.86 -1.72 -0.34
N VAL A 78 0.04 -2.29 -1.13
CA VAL A 78 1.15 -3.10 -0.64
C VAL A 78 2.45 -2.50 -1.14
N ASP A 79 3.27 -2.09 -0.19
CA ASP A 79 4.60 -1.54 -0.42
C ASP A 79 5.56 -2.69 -0.71
N LEU A 80 6.25 -2.59 -1.84
CA LEU A 80 7.22 -3.56 -2.31
C LEU A 80 8.61 -2.94 -2.35
N THR A 81 9.61 -3.73 -1.95
CA THR A 81 11.03 -3.38 -2.03
C THR A 81 11.75 -4.36 -2.94
N GLY A 82 12.55 -3.86 -3.86
CA GLY A 82 13.24 -4.71 -4.82
C GLY A 82 14.34 -5.55 -4.18
N CYS A 83 14.69 -6.63 -4.88
CA CYS A 83 15.59 -7.68 -4.41
C CYS A 83 16.61 -8.03 -5.49
N GLY A 84 17.78 -8.51 -5.07
CA GLY A 84 18.87 -8.83 -5.99
C GLY A 84 19.27 -7.61 -6.80
N ARG A 85 18.99 -7.63 -8.11
CA ARG A 85 19.31 -6.54 -9.03
C ARG A 85 18.47 -5.29 -8.82
N SER A 86 17.24 -5.45 -8.34
CA SER A 86 16.32 -4.32 -8.09
C SER A 86 16.47 -3.80 -6.65
N LEU A 87 17.55 -4.16 -5.93
CA LEU A 87 17.81 -3.58 -4.61
C LEU A 87 18.00 -2.07 -4.76
N GLY A 88 17.26 -1.30 -3.97
CA GLY A 88 17.17 0.15 -4.15
C GLY A 88 15.85 0.58 -4.76
N ASP A 89 15.12 -0.32 -5.42
CA ASP A 89 13.86 0.03 -6.07
C ASP A 89 12.65 -0.20 -5.16
N ARG A 90 11.59 0.58 -5.41
CA ARG A 90 10.31 0.44 -4.74
C ARG A 90 9.16 0.38 -5.74
N LYS A 91 8.10 -0.29 -5.32
CA LYS A 91 6.88 -0.48 -6.11
C LYS A 91 5.66 -0.61 -5.21
N GLU A 92 4.49 -0.27 -5.70
CA GLU A 92 3.23 -0.44 -4.98
C GLU A 92 2.29 -1.35 -5.77
N PHE A 93 1.76 -2.38 -5.10
CA PHE A 93 0.65 -3.18 -5.64
C PHE A 93 -0.66 -2.78 -4.98
N TYR A 94 -1.72 -2.72 -5.78
CA TYR A 94 -3.06 -2.38 -5.33
C TYR A 94 -3.98 -3.58 -5.52
N PHE A 95 -4.82 -3.85 -4.53
CA PHE A 95 -5.78 -4.94 -4.56
C PHE A 95 -7.17 -4.43 -4.14
N ASN A 96 -8.23 -5.00 -4.70
CA ASN A 96 -9.58 -4.75 -4.19
C ASN A 96 -9.85 -5.54 -2.89
N LEU A 97 -11.01 -5.31 -2.29
CA LEU A 97 -11.42 -6.00 -1.04
C LEU A 97 -11.47 -7.53 -1.18
N GLU A 98 -11.78 -8.08 -2.36
CA GLU A 98 -11.75 -9.52 -2.58
C GLU A 98 -10.31 -10.06 -2.70
N GLY A 99 -9.34 -9.20 -3.01
CA GLY A 99 -7.92 -9.52 -3.16
C GLY A 99 -7.44 -9.68 -4.61
N ARG A 100 -8.27 -9.31 -5.58
CA ARG A 100 -7.86 -9.23 -6.99
C ARG A 100 -6.90 -8.07 -7.15
N LYS A 101 -5.74 -8.32 -7.79
CA LYS A 101 -4.80 -7.26 -8.15
C LYS A 101 -5.47 -6.31 -9.15
N LEU A 102 -5.38 -5.02 -8.90
CA LEU A 102 -5.93 -3.97 -9.75
C LEU A 102 -4.96 -3.64 -10.88
N ASP A 103 -5.50 -3.46 -12.08
CA ASP A 103 -4.78 -3.05 -13.27
C ASP A 103 -4.83 -1.52 -13.41
N PRO A 104 -3.70 -0.79 -13.27
CA PRO A 104 -3.68 0.66 -13.40
C PRO A 104 -4.03 1.15 -14.82
N TYR A 105 -4.05 0.27 -15.82
CA TYR A 105 -4.41 0.59 -17.20
C TYR A 105 -5.84 0.19 -17.59
N ASP A 106 -6.61 -0.41 -16.67
CA ASP A 106 -8.04 -0.60 -16.89
C ASP A 106 -8.83 0.64 -16.45
N TYR A 107 -9.15 1.48 -17.43
CA TYR A 107 -9.94 2.71 -17.30
C TYR A 107 -11.42 2.53 -17.69
N GLY A 108 -11.88 1.29 -17.91
CA GLY A 108 -13.25 1.00 -18.37
C GLY A 108 -13.49 1.31 -19.87
N LYS A 109 -14.72 1.02 -20.34
CA LYS A 109 -15.03 0.91 -21.78
C LYS A 109 -15.19 2.22 -22.56
N ASP A 110 -15.20 3.39 -21.92
CA ASP A 110 -15.63 4.65 -22.56
C ASP A 110 -14.73 5.87 -22.29
N ARG A 111 -13.44 5.70 -21.95
CA ARG A 111 -12.55 6.84 -21.71
C ARG A 111 -11.34 6.81 -22.64
N ASP A 112 -11.20 7.87 -23.43
CA ASP A 112 -10.10 8.09 -24.36
C ASP A 112 -8.76 7.95 -23.64
N LYS A 113 -7.89 7.07 -24.18
CA LYS A 113 -6.57 6.70 -23.66
C LYS A 113 -5.53 7.83 -23.71
N ASP A 114 -5.93 9.03 -24.14
CA ASP A 114 -5.02 10.01 -24.71
C ASP A 114 -4.54 11.09 -23.73
N ASN A 115 -4.78 10.97 -22.41
CA ASN A 115 -4.31 12.01 -21.47
C ASN A 115 -4.00 11.58 -20.03
N TRP A 116 -3.73 10.29 -19.81
CA TRP A 116 -3.31 9.81 -18.48
C TRP A 116 -2.12 8.86 -18.64
N GLU A 117 -0.94 9.43 -18.89
CA GLU A 117 0.29 8.73 -18.56
C GLU A 117 0.36 8.70 -17.03
N ARG A 118 -0.24 7.68 -16.42
CA ARG A 118 0.02 7.40 -15.02
C ARG A 118 1.48 6.97 -14.96
N GLU A 119 2.36 7.89 -14.56
CA GLU A 119 3.77 7.68 -14.15
C GLU A 119 3.89 6.78 -12.89
N GLY A 120 2.89 5.91 -12.67
CA GLY A 120 2.71 5.07 -11.49
C GLY A 120 3.00 3.59 -11.76
N GLU A 121 3.72 3.30 -12.83
CA GLU A 121 4.21 1.96 -13.20
C GLU A 121 5.73 1.86 -13.24
N GLU A 122 6.46 2.97 -13.11
CA GLU A 122 7.90 2.89 -13.02
C GLU A 122 8.25 2.59 -11.57
N ASP A 123 8.90 1.43 -11.40
CA ASP A 123 9.73 1.16 -10.24
C ASP A 123 10.48 2.45 -9.93
N TRP A 124 10.28 2.95 -8.71
CA TRP A 124 10.87 4.21 -8.34
C TRP A 124 12.09 3.93 -7.48
N GLU A 125 13.20 4.55 -7.87
CA GLU A 125 14.46 4.40 -7.20
C GLU A 125 14.41 5.11 -5.85
N CYS A 126 14.80 4.38 -4.81
CA CYS A 126 14.85 4.86 -3.46
C CYS A 126 16.29 5.18 -3.03
N PHE A 127 17.23 4.31 -3.39
CA PHE A 127 18.67 4.51 -3.19
C PHE A 127 19.46 3.56 -4.10
N ASP A 128 20.70 3.90 -4.37
CA ASP A 128 21.66 3.03 -5.04
C ASP A 128 22.48 2.21 -4.04
N LEU A 129 22.89 1.00 -4.45
CA LEU A 129 23.96 0.27 -3.75
C LEU A 129 25.33 0.79 -4.18
N ILE A 130 26.20 1.10 -3.21
CA ILE A 130 27.59 1.39 -3.50
C ILE A 130 28.34 0.06 -3.70
N LEU A 131 28.70 -0.19 -4.96
CA LEU A 131 29.41 -1.40 -5.36
C LEU A 131 30.90 -1.35 -4.97
N PRO A 132 31.53 -2.53 -4.72
CA PRO A 132 30.97 -3.88 -4.87
C PRO A 132 30.13 -4.33 -3.67
N VAL A 133 29.16 -5.22 -3.93
CA VAL A 133 28.37 -5.91 -2.89
C VAL A 133 28.48 -7.43 -3.03
N THR A 134 28.30 -8.16 -1.93
CA THR A 134 28.39 -9.63 -1.92
C THR A 134 27.04 -10.24 -1.57
N PHE A 135 26.69 -11.30 -2.27
CA PHE A 135 25.49 -12.10 -2.07
C PHE A 135 25.87 -13.50 -1.59
N ILE A 136 25.13 -14.00 -0.60
CA ILE A 136 25.15 -15.37 -0.12
C ILE A 136 24.05 -16.14 -0.87
N MET A 137 24.46 -17.04 -1.75
CA MET A 137 23.55 -17.87 -2.53
C MET A 137 22.82 -18.89 -1.64
N PRO A 138 21.70 -19.48 -2.10
CA PRO A 138 20.95 -20.50 -1.34
C PRO A 138 21.76 -21.71 -0.88
N ASP A 139 22.81 -22.08 -1.61
CA ASP A 139 23.76 -23.16 -1.26
C ASP A 139 24.88 -22.71 -0.30
N SER A 140 24.80 -21.47 0.20
CA SER A 140 25.82 -20.80 1.02
C SER A 140 27.13 -20.47 0.28
N SER A 141 27.18 -20.58 -1.05
CA SER A 141 28.26 -19.98 -1.84
C SER A 141 28.13 -18.45 -1.85
N ILE A 142 29.22 -17.74 -2.13
CA ILE A 142 29.24 -16.29 -2.20
C ILE A 142 29.55 -15.82 -3.61
N VAL A 143 28.87 -14.77 -4.06
CA VAL A 143 29.07 -14.11 -5.34
C VAL A 143 29.20 -12.61 -5.10
N THR A 144 30.22 -11.98 -5.68
CA THR A 144 30.44 -10.52 -5.55
C THR A 144 30.05 -9.83 -6.85
N VAL A 145 29.11 -8.89 -6.75
CA VAL A 145 28.71 -8.02 -7.87
C VAL A 145 29.56 -6.76 -7.81
N ALA A 146 30.40 -6.57 -8.83
CA ALA A 146 31.37 -5.47 -8.87
C ALA A 146 30.89 -4.23 -9.65
N SER A 147 29.88 -4.39 -10.51
CA SER A 147 29.28 -3.36 -11.34
C SER A 147 27.79 -3.64 -11.52
N ASP A 148 26.96 -2.60 -11.65
CA ASP A 148 25.54 -2.76 -11.95
C ASP A 148 25.31 -2.80 -13.47
N ASP A 149 25.96 -3.76 -14.11
CA ASP A 149 25.81 -4.05 -15.53
C ASP A 149 25.70 -5.56 -15.76
N GLU A 150 25.41 -5.96 -17.00
CA GLU A 150 25.26 -7.39 -17.33
C GLU A 150 26.48 -8.22 -16.94
N ALA A 151 27.68 -7.63 -16.97
CA ALA A 151 28.91 -8.32 -16.59
C ALA A 151 29.01 -8.53 -15.08
N GLY A 152 28.65 -7.54 -14.27
CA GLY A 152 28.66 -7.67 -12.81
C GLY A 152 27.65 -8.70 -12.27
N TRP A 153 26.53 -8.89 -12.98
CA TRP A 153 25.48 -9.87 -12.62
C TRP A 153 25.66 -11.26 -13.25
N GLU A 154 26.67 -11.45 -14.11
CA GLU A 154 26.88 -12.70 -14.86
C GLU A 154 27.02 -13.92 -13.94
N GLU A 155 27.76 -13.80 -12.85
CA GLU A 155 27.99 -14.91 -11.91
C GLU A 155 26.71 -15.33 -11.18
N VAL A 156 25.88 -14.36 -10.78
CA VAL A 156 24.57 -14.63 -10.14
C VAL A 156 23.66 -15.35 -11.13
N LYS A 157 23.61 -14.87 -12.37
CA LYS A 157 22.80 -15.48 -13.44
C LYS A 157 23.25 -16.91 -13.75
N ALA A 158 24.56 -17.13 -13.91
CA ALA A 158 25.13 -18.45 -14.17
C ALA A 158 24.84 -19.44 -13.04
N TRP A 159 24.82 -18.97 -11.78
CA TRP A 159 24.44 -19.82 -10.64
C TRP A 159 22.98 -20.28 -10.74
N TYR A 160 22.03 -19.41 -11.06
CA TYR A 160 20.62 -19.79 -11.23
C TYR A 160 20.37 -20.68 -12.46
N GLU A 161 21.10 -20.47 -13.55
CA GLU A 161 21.05 -21.36 -14.72
C GLU A 161 21.52 -22.78 -14.37
N ALA A 162 22.53 -22.90 -13.51
CA ALA A 162 23.05 -24.19 -13.03
C ALA A 162 22.16 -24.85 -11.96
N ASN A 163 21.35 -24.07 -11.22
CA ASN A 163 20.50 -24.51 -10.12
C ASN A 163 19.02 -24.17 -10.40
N SER A 164 18.53 -24.58 -11.57
CA SER A 164 17.19 -24.19 -12.08
C SER A 164 16.01 -24.78 -11.28
N ASP A 165 16.24 -25.67 -10.34
CA ASP A 165 15.26 -26.18 -9.38
C ASP A 165 15.20 -25.36 -8.08
N VAL A 166 16.09 -24.36 -7.92
CA VAL A 166 16.15 -23.51 -6.74
C VAL A 166 15.49 -22.16 -7.02
N ASP A 167 14.31 -21.98 -6.45
CA ASP A 167 13.57 -20.71 -6.49
C ASP A 167 13.91 -19.78 -5.29
N LYS A 168 14.82 -20.20 -4.40
CA LYS A 168 15.22 -19.38 -3.24
C LYS A 168 16.13 -18.24 -3.70
N ARG A 169 15.89 -17.03 -3.19
CA ARG A 169 16.68 -15.81 -3.45
C ARG A 169 18.03 -15.83 -2.71
N PRO A 170 19.04 -15.09 -3.20
CA PRO A 170 20.28 -14.90 -2.46
C PRO A 170 20.06 -13.87 -1.34
N GLU A 171 20.87 -13.95 -0.30
CA GLU A 171 20.86 -13.04 0.85
C GLU A 171 22.00 -12.03 0.70
N LEU A 172 21.76 -10.75 1.00
CA LEU A 172 22.81 -9.72 0.93
C LEU A 172 23.76 -9.87 2.13
N GLU A 173 25.08 -9.89 1.89
CA GLU A 173 26.07 -9.91 2.95
C GLU A 173 26.29 -8.49 3.50
N PHE A 174 25.96 -8.28 4.76
CA PHE A 174 26.17 -7.01 5.47
C PHE A 174 27.58 -6.92 6.09
N PRO A 175 28.13 -5.70 6.27
CA PRO A 175 27.53 -4.39 5.98
C PRO A 175 27.62 -4.00 4.50
N VAL A 176 26.70 -3.15 4.06
CA VAL A 176 26.72 -2.51 2.73
C VAL A 176 26.57 -0.99 2.86
N ASP A 177 27.09 -0.24 1.91
CA ASP A 177 26.85 1.20 1.83
C ASP A 177 25.79 1.48 0.75
N ILE A 178 24.85 2.36 1.07
CA ILE A 178 23.81 2.85 0.14
C ILE A 178 23.97 4.35 -0.11
N LEU A 179 23.49 4.82 -1.24
CA LEU A 179 23.50 6.22 -1.66
C LEU A 179 22.06 6.68 -1.97
N PHE A 180 21.56 7.63 -1.18
CA PHE A 180 20.31 8.32 -1.47
C PHE A 180 20.57 9.52 -2.38
N GLY A 181 19.96 9.50 -3.57
CA GLY A 181 20.17 10.54 -4.59
C GLY A 181 21.66 10.68 -4.93
N GLU A 182 22.16 11.91 -5.06
CA GLU A 182 23.54 12.11 -5.52
C GLU A 182 24.60 12.24 -4.41
N ASN A 183 24.23 12.41 -3.13
CA ASN A 183 25.20 12.86 -2.13
C ASN A 183 25.05 12.36 -0.68
N ARG A 184 24.01 11.58 -0.36
CA ARG A 184 23.79 11.11 1.01
C ARG A 184 24.09 9.63 1.10
N THR A 185 25.21 9.27 1.71
CA THR A 185 25.58 7.87 1.94
C THR A 185 25.18 7.40 3.34
N MET A 186 24.85 6.12 3.45
CA MET A 186 24.57 5.46 4.73
C MET A 186 25.12 4.04 4.72
N THR A 187 25.78 3.64 5.80
CA THR A 187 26.18 2.24 6.02
C THR A 187 25.04 1.49 6.69
N VAL A 188 24.62 0.39 6.09
CA VAL A 188 23.59 -0.52 6.56
C VAL A 188 24.27 -1.78 7.10
N ASN A 189 24.09 -2.06 8.39
CA ASN A 189 24.81 -3.14 9.08
C ASN A 189 24.03 -4.47 9.15
N ASN A 190 22.74 -4.45 8.84
CA ASN A 190 21.87 -5.63 8.93
C ASN A 190 20.54 -5.40 8.18
N GLN A 191 19.74 -6.47 8.08
CA GLN A 191 18.45 -6.44 7.39
C GLN A 191 17.43 -5.48 8.03
N GLU A 192 17.49 -5.25 9.34
CA GLU A 192 16.58 -4.33 10.04
C GLU A 192 16.87 -2.88 9.62
N GLU A 193 18.15 -2.50 9.57
CA GLU A 193 18.59 -1.20 9.06
C GLU A 193 18.26 -1.02 7.57
N MET A 194 18.32 -2.09 6.78
CA MET A 194 17.91 -2.05 5.36
C MET A 194 16.42 -1.75 5.21
N LYS A 195 15.56 -2.38 6.04
CA LYS A 195 14.12 -2.05 6.07
C LYS A 195 13.89 -0.60 6.49
N GLY A 196 14.65 -0.11 7.48
CA GLY A 196 14.62 1.28 7.91
C GLY A 196 14.99 2.25 6.78
N ALA A 197 16.02 1.92 5.99
CA ALA A 197 16.42 2.70 4.82
C ALA A 197 15.26 2.84 3.81
N TYR A 198 14.64 1.73 3.44
CA TYR A 198 13.47 1.73 2.56
C TYR A 198 12.27 2.50 3.15
N ALA A 199 12.06 2.45 4.46
CA ALA A 199 10.95 3.15 5.12
C ALA A 199 11.17 4.67 5.21
N SER A 200 12.43 5.10 5.32
CA SER A 200 12.78 6.54 5.33
C SER A 200 12.64 7.22 3.98
N CYS A 201 12.43 6.40 2.95
CA CYS A 201 12.41 6.79 1.55
C CYS A 201 11.00 7.05 1.09
N ARG A 202 10.81 8.18 0.40
CA ARG A 202 9.51 8.60 -0.14
C ARG A 202 9.69 8.88 -1.62
N LYS A 203 8.68 8.57 -2.43
CA LYS A 203 8.75 8.83 -3.87
C LYS A 203 8.86 10.33 -4.06
N ASP A 204 9.79 10.81 -4.86
CA ASP A 204 9.84 12.23 -5.22
C ASP A 204 8.51 12.59 -5.91
N GLY A 205 7.68 13.40 -5.23
CA GLY A 205 6.28 13.64 -5.60
C GLY A 205 5.24 13.22 -4.54
N ASP A 206 5.63 12.43 -3.53
CA ASP A 206 4.83 12.16 -2.32
C ASP A 206 4.70 13.38 -1.39
N ASP A 207 5.30 14.52 -1.78
CA ASP A 207 4.96 15.84 -1.23
C ASP A 207 3.52 16.28 -1.55
N VAL A 208 2.80 15.53 -2.41
CA VAL A 208 1.36 15.77 -2.69
C VAL A 208 0.44 14.88 -1.84
N GLY A 209 0.97 13.95 -1.03
CA GLY A 209 0.15 12.98 -0.25
C GLY A 209 0.24 13.06 1.28
N PHE A 210 1.33 13.60 1.83
CA PHE A 210 1.58 13.58 3.29
C PHE A 210 1.99 14.92 3.92
N ASN A 211 1.77 16.03 3.21
CA ASN A 211 2.14 17.37 3.68
C ASN A 211 0.94 18.22 4.12
N CYS A 212 -0.25 18.00 3.54
CA CYS A 212 -1.32 18.96 3.75
C CYS A 212 -1.90 19.00 5.17
N GLY A 213 -1.66 17.98 6.02
CA GLY A 213 -2.20 17.90 7.39
C GLY A 213 -1.30 17.13 8.35
N ALA A 214 -0.84 17.76 9.44
CA ALA A 214 -0.02 17.16 10.50
C ALA A 214 -0.79 17.11 11.84
N ILE A 215 -0.94 15.94 12.44
CA ILE A 215 -1.57 15.78 13.75
C ILE A 215 -0.69 16.44 14.82
N VAL A 216 -1.28 17.27 15.67
CA VAL A 216 -0.60 17.90 16.81
C VAL A 216 -0.42 16.87 17.91
N LEU A 217 0.83 16.56 18.21
CA LEU A 217 1.20 15.67 19.31
C LEU A 217 1.19 16.43 20.66
N PRO A 218 0.89 15.74 21.77
CA PRO A 218 0.65 14.29 21.88
C PRO A 218 -0.77 13.85 21.51
N VAL A 219 -0.90 12.62 21.03
CA VAL A 219 -2.22 11.97 20.81
C VAL A 219 -2.31 10.63 21.51
N THR A 220 -3.54 10.21 21.83
CA THR A 220 -3.80 8.92 22.47
C THR A 220 -4.43 7.96 21.48
N TYR A 221 -4.00 6.71 21.49
CA TYR A 221 -4.61 5.59 20.77
C TYR A 221 -5.27 4.64 21.76
N ASN A 222 -6.50 4.24 21.47
CA ASN A 222 -7.20 3.15 22.15
C ASN A 222 -6.82 1.82 21.50
N MET A 223 -6.26 0.92 22.28
CA MET A 223 -5.86 -0.40 21.81
C MET A 223 -7.06 -1.37 21.85
N PRO A 224 -7.04 -2.44 21.03
CA PRO A 224 -8.10 -3.44 20.99
C PRO A 224 -8.40 -4.16 22.32
N ASP A 225 -7.39 -4.28 23.19
CA ASP A 225 -7.55 -4.85 24.54
C ASP A 225 -8.18 -3.87 25.55
N GLY A 226 -8.48 -2.64 25.10
CA GLY A 226 -9.00 -1.54 25.92
C GLY A 226 -7.92 -0.74 26.67
N SER A 227 -6.64 -1.06 26.48
CA SER A 227 -5.53 -0.21 26.95
C SER A 227 -5.37 1.03 26.06
N THR A 228 -4.51 1.96 26.46
CA THR A 228 -4.21 3.14 25.65
C THR A 228 -2.71 3.36 25.54
N ILE A 229 -2.27 3.89 24.41
CA ILE A 229 -0.89 4.30 24.14
C ILE A 229 -0.91 5.80 23.83
N ILE A 230 -0.02 6.57 24.45
CA ILE A 230 0.16 7.99 24.13
C ILE A 230 1.38 8.09 23.23
N ILE A 231 1.24 8.84 22.15
CA ILE A 231 2.33 9.19 21.22
C ILE A 231 2.76 10.60 21.57
N GLU A 232 3.92 10.74 22.21
CA GLU A 232 4.44 12.04 22.66
C GLU A 232 5.10 12.84 21.53
N ASP A 233 5.75 12.14 20.60
CA ASP A 233 6.45 12.70 19.43
C ASP A 233 6.44 11.72 18.24
N GLU A 234 7.02 12.12 17.11
CA GLU A 234 7.04 11.33 15.87
C GLU A 234 7.85 10.03 15.98
N ASP A 235 8.78 9.92 16.93
CA ASP A 235 9.61 8.72 17.11
C ASP A 235 8.88 7.65 17.96
N ASP A 236 7.83 8.04 18.69
CA ASP A 236 7.10 7.18 19.64
C ASP A 236 6.04 6.29 18.97
N TYR A 237 5.76 6.45 17.67
CA TYR A 237 4.82 5.58 16.92
C TYR A 237 5.23 4.09 16.95
N GLY A 238 6.51 3.78 17.19
CA GLY A 238 6.99 2.42 17.39
C GLY A 238 6.27 1.68 18.54
N SER A 239 5.78 2.40 19.54
CA SER A 239 5.08 1.86 20.71
C SER A 239 3.79 1.10 20.34
N ILE A 240 3.07 1.54 19.30
CA ILE A 240 1.86 0.85 18.80
C ILE A 240 2.25 -0.49 18.17
N ARG A 241 3.30 -0.50 17.35
CA ARG A 241 3.81 -1.70 16.68
C ARG A 241 4.35 -2.71 17.69
N GLU A 242 5.09 -2.26 18.69
CA GLU A 242 5.59 -3.11 19.78
C GLU A 242 4.43 -3.77 20.53
N TRP A 243 3.36 -3.02 20.84
CA TRP A 243 2.17 -3.59 21.46
C TRP A 243 1.54 -4.67 20.58
N GLN A 244 1.40 -4.45 19.27
CA GLN A 244 0.80 -5.44 18.35
C GLN A 244 1.63 -6.74 18.28
N VAL A 245 2.96 -6.64 18.21
CA VAL A 245 3.87 -7.80 18.21
C VAL A 245 3.75 -8.61 19.50
N ASN A 246 3.57 -7.92 20.63
CA ASN A 246 3.43 -8.55 21.94
C ASN A 246 2.02 -9.08 22.21
N ASN A 247 1.02 -8.71 21.41
CA ASN A 247 -0.39 -9.11 21.58
C ASN A 247 -1.00 -9.78 20.32
N PRO A 248 -0.37 -10.84 19.77
CA PRO A 248 -0.75 -11.41 18.47
C PRO A 248 -2.11 -12.12 18.45
N ASN A 249 -2.74 -12.33 19.61
CA ASN A 249 -4.04 -12.98 19.75
C ASN A 249 -5.18 -11.99 20.04
N VAL A 250 -4.89 -10.69 20.16
CA VAL A 250 -5.92 -9.69 20.39
C VAL A 250 -6.45 -9.23 19.03
N GLU A 251 -7.72 -9.52 18.75
CA GLU A 251 -8.40 -9.09 17.53
C GLU A 251 -8.92 -7.65 17.67
N GLY A 252 -8.80 -6.86 16.60
CA GLY A 252 -9.22 -5.46 16.55
C GLY A 252 -8.05 -4.53 16.20
N GLU A 253 -8.37 -3.26 15.94
CA GLU A 253 -7.38 -2.25 15.51
C GLU A 253 -7.23 -1.13 16.55
N PRO A 254 -6.02 -0.57 16.73
CA PRO A 254 -5.85 0.66 17.50
C PRO A 254 -6.65 1.81 16.85
N THR A 255 -7.40 2.56 17.63
CA THR A 255 -8.17 3.71 17.14
C THR A 255 -7.70 4.98 17.83
N ILE A 256 -7.50 6.06 17.06
CA ILE A 256 -7.13 7.33 17.66
C ILE A 256 -8.27 7.83 18.57
N GLN A 257 -7.92 8.32 19.74
CA GLN A 257 -8.88 8.88 20.68
C GLN A 257 -9.15 10.34 20.29
N TYR A 258 -10.31 10.57 19.69
CA TYR A 258 -10.79 11.90 19.39
C TYR A 258 -11.22 12.68 20.66
N PRO A 259 -11.16 14.03 20.63
CA PRO A 259 -10.74 14.86 19.51
C PRO A 259 -9.22 15.01 19.37
N VAL A 260 -8.74 15.33 18.17
CA VAL A 260 -7.33 15.65 17.88
C VAL A 260 -7.22 16.93 17.06
N ASP A 261 -6.15 17.68 17.26
CA ASP A 261 -5.86 18.86 16.46
C ASP A 261 -4.97 18.48 15.27
N VAL A 262 -5.28 19.03 14.08
CA VAL A 262 -4.53 18.79 12.85
C VAL A 262 -4.16 20.14 12.24
N ILE A 263 -2.87 20.35 11.98
CA ILE A 263 -2.35 21.52 11.31
C ILE A 263 -2.38 21.27 9.80
N PHE A 264 -3.19 22.02 9.07
CA PHE A 264 -3.21 21.99 7.62
C PHE A 264 -2.40 23.13 7.01
N ARG A 265 -1.64 22.83 5.94
CA ARG A 265 -0.96 23.86 5.14
C ARG A 265 -1.93 24.38 4.07
N VAL A 266 -2.13 25.70 4.04
CA VAL A 266 -3.00 26.42 3.10
C VAL A 266 -2.23 27.58 2.46
N ASP A 267 -2.78 28.20 1.41
CA ASP A 267 -2.11 29.28 0.67
C ASP A 267 -1.61 30.44 1.56
N ASP A 268 -2.35 30.76 2.63
CA ASP A 268 -2.06 31.86 3.55
C ASP A 268 -1.33 31.43 4.85
N GLY A 269 -0.73 30.23 4.87
CA GLY A 269 0.07 29.72 5.99
C GLY A 269 -0.44 28.38 6.53
N GLU A 270 -0.61 28.29 7.84
CA GLU A 270 -1.07 27.06 8.50
C GLU A 270 -2.35 27.34 9.29
N ILE A 271 -3.32 26.43 9.22
CA ILE A 271 -4.52 26.45 10.05
C ILE A 271 -4.55 25.21 10.94
N THR A 272 -5.06 25.34 12.16
CA THR A 272 -5.30 24.20 13.03
C THR A 272 -6.80 23.90 13.07
N VAL A 273 -7.16 22.65 12.81
CA VAL A 273 -8.55 22.18 12.82
C VAL A 273 -8.66 21.08 13.87
N THR A 274 -9.58 21.24 14.80
CA THR A 274 -9.95 20.18 15.76
C THR A 274 -10.89 19.20 15.07
N ILE A 275 -10.49 17.94 15.04
CA ILE A 275 -11.19 16.84 14.42
C ILE A 275 -11.77 15.97 15.53
N ASN A 276 -13.06 15.66 15.43
CA ASN A 276 -13.79 14.87 16.44
C ASN A 276 -14.11 13.45 15.96
N THR A 277 -13.99 13.18 14.66
CA THR A 277 -14.30 11.88 14.05
C THR A 277 -13.45 11.62 12.80
N ASP A 278 -13.41 10.37 12.34
CA ASP A 278 -12.77 9.99 11.07
C ASP A 278 -13.42 10.68 9.86
N GLU A 279 -14.74 10.92 9.92
CA GLU A 279 -15.50 11.63 8.89
C GLU A 279 -15.06 13.09 8.80
N GLU A 280 -14.93 13.78 9.93
CA GLU A 280 -14.45 15.17 9.98
C GLU A 280 -13.01 15.29 9.47
N TYR A 281 -12.15 14.30 9.76
CA TYR A 281 -10.79 14.26 9.22
C TYR A 281 -10.78 14.18 7.69
N SER A 282 -11.61 13.28 7.14
CA SER A 282 -11.72 13.07 5.69
C SER A 282 -12.25 14.32 4.98
N ASP A 283 -13.25 14.97 5.56
CA ASP A 283 -13.79 16.22 5.05
C ASP A 283 -12.76 17.35 5.10
N ALA A 284 -12.03 17.47 6.21
CA ALA A 284 -10.96 18.47 6.35
C ALA A 284 -9.86 18.24 5.32
N LYS A 285 -9.45 16.98 5.07
CA LYS A 285 -8.50 16.67 3.99
C LYS A 285 -9.05 17.10 2.62
N ASN A 286 -10.28 16.74 2.28
CA ASN A 286 -10.87 17.12 1.00
C ASN A 286 -10.93 18.64 0.82
N GLN A 287 -11.20 19.37 1.90
CA GLN A 287 -11.30 20.82 1.88
C GLN A 287 -9.94 21.51 1.77
N TYR A 288 -8.95 21.10 2.57
CA TYR A 288 -7.69 21.83 2.74
C TYR A 288 -6.52 21.25 1.93
N CYS A 289 -6.60 19.99 1.50
CA CYS A 289 -5.56 19.34 0.70
C CYS A 289 -5.81 19.43 -0.82
N SER A 290 -7.00 19.90 -1.25
CA SER A 290 -7.37 20.00 -2.67
C SER A 290 -7.05 21.36 -3.32
N SER A 291 -6.62 22.36 -2.55
CA SER A 291 -6.28 23.69 -3.06
C SER A 291 -4.85 23.72 -3.60
N GLY A 292 -4.69 23.21 -4.81
CA GLY A 292 -3.43 23.29 -5.57
C GLY A 292 -3.57 22.87 -7.05
N ARG A 293 -4.79 22.59 -7.52
CA ARG A 293 -5.11 22.35 -8.93
C ARG A 293 -5.66 23.63 -9.56
N ASP A 294 -4.78 24.57 -9.87
CA ASP A 294 -5.00 25.63 -10.86
C ASP A 294 -3.73 25.84 -11.69
#